data_AF-A0A812V2F0-F1
#
_entry.id   AF-A0A812V2F0-F1
#
_cell.length_a   1.000
_cell.length_b   1.000
_cell.length_c   1.000
_cell.angle_alpha   90.00
_cell.angle_beta   90.00
_cell.angle_gamma   90.00
#
_symmetry.space_group_name_H-M   'P 1'
#
loop_
_entity.id
_entity.type
_entity.pdbx_description
1 polymer ?
#
loop_
_entity_poly.entity_id
_entity_poly.type
_entity_poly.pdbx_seq_one_letter_code
_entity_poly.pdbx_strand_id
1 'polypeptide(L)'
;MNYESMPHSHAAEELLDMIGSGKAHVAHAQNLAQAMIRDGIPKEAVSAFASLGSFGQHPSNAERDLHRWLKGIFGMCLEPYYIDLLLETEDVDEDAGKPLTATKRIPVLLPHEIFAELHSSSAYQFGTSMLGHQTPNAIKEFWEHLQRFAPMDIKGHPALESCDLSELVPLLVHFDGAEMYRNAEYNIWSFSSVFSSMLDVDCIQTQFLCCILPHIAMETKEACGGFHLNFV
;
A
#
# COMPACT_ATOMS: atom_id res chain seq x y z
N MET A 1 9.68 6.05 -28.17
CA MET A 1 8.93 7.29 -28.50
C MET A 1 9.33 8.33 -27.46
N ASN A 2 9.69 9.55 -27.85
CA ASN A 2 10.32 10.51 -26.94
C ASN A 2 9.25 11.26 -26.13
N TYR A 3 9.15 11.01 -24.83
CA TYR A 3 8.11 11.54 -23.93
C TYR A 3 8.08 13.09 -23.94
N GLU A 4 9.24 13.72 -24.15
CA GLU A 4 9.42 15.18 -24.21
C GLU A 4 8.79 15.86 -25.45
N SER A 5 8.38 15.08 -26.45
CA SER A 5 7.83 15.62 -27.72
C SER A 5 6.30 15.64 -27.79
N MET A 6 5.61 15.11 -26.78
CA MET A 6 4.14 15.13 -26.73
C MET A 6 3.62 16.47 -26.17
N PRO A 7 2.54 17.03 -26.72
CA PRO A 7 1.94 18.25 -26.17
C PRO A 7 1.49 18.01 -24.72
N HIS A 8 1.96 18.88 -23.82
CA HIS A 8 1.51 18.90 -22.43
C HIS A 8 -0.01 19.08 -22.39
N SER A 9 -0.66 18.24 -21.58
CA SER A 9 -2.09 18.34 -21.29
C SER A 9 -2.28 18.22 -19.80
N HIS A 10 -2.69 19.33 -19.19
CA HIS A 10 -3.01 19.43 -17.77
C HIS A 10 -4.14 18.48 -17.37
N ALA A 11 -5.15 18.31 -18.24
CA ALA A 11 -6.24 17.35 -17.97
C ALA A 11 -5.70 15.92 -17.82
N ALA A 12 -4.67 15.55 -18.58
CA ALA A 12 -4.11 14.21 -18.51
C ALA A 12 -3.18 14.04 -17.31
N GLU A 13 -2.49 15.10 -16.90
CA GLU A 13 -1.72 15.10 -15.65
C GLU A 13 -2.64 15.00 -14.43
N GLU A 14 -3.72 15.78 -14.41
CA GLU A 14 -4.72 15.74 -13.34
C GLU A 14 -5.40 14.37 -13.24
N LEU A 15 -5.75 13.75 -14.38
CA LEU A 15 -6.28 12.38 -14.38
C LEU A 15 -5.30 11.39 -13.73
N LEU A 16 -4.02 11.46 -14.09
CA LEU A 16 -3.00 10.57 -13.56
C LEU A 16 -2.73 10.84 -12.07
N ASP A 17 -2.76 12.10 -11.63
CA ASP A 17 -2.68 12.46 -10.21
C ASP A 17 -3.86 11.87 -9.44
N MET A 18 -5.08 12.06 -9.92
CA MET A 18 -6.28 11.55 -9.25
C MET A 18 -6.24 10.02 -9.11
N ILE A 19 -5.74 9.31 -10.12
CA ILE A 19 -5.59 7.84 -10.05
C ILE A 19 -4.47 7.47 -9.08
N GLY A 20 -3.29 8.09 -9.22
CA GLY A 20 -2.11 7.77 -8.41
C GLY A 20 -2.29 8.09 -6.92
N SER A 21 -3.10 9.09 -6.61
CA SER A 21 -3.46 9.48 -5.23
C SER A 21 -4.73 8.81 -4.71
N GLY A 22 -5.37 7.93 -5.48
CA GLY A 22 -6.60 7.23 -5.08
C GLY A 22 -7.84 8.12 -4.97
N LYS A 23 -7.81 9.37 -5.47
CA LYS A 23 -8.95 10.30 -5.48
C LYS A 23 -10.05 9.91 -6.48
N ALA A 24 -9.78 8.99 -7.41
CA ALA A 24 -10.74 8.52 -8.40
C ALA A 24 -10.89 6.99 -8.41
N HIS A 25 -12.14 6.52 -8.47
CA HIS A 25 -12.43 5.11 -8.75
C HIS A 25 -12.01 4.72 -10.18
N VAL A 26 -11.57 3.48 -10.38
CA VAL A 26 -11.12 2.95 -11.67
C VAL A 26 -12.14 3.19 -12.78
N ALA A 27 -13.43 2.96 -12.51
CA ALA A 27 -14.51 3.20 -13.47
C ALA A 27 -14.64 4.68 -13.85
N HIS A 28 -14.46 5.60 -12.89
CA HIS A 28 -14.50 7.04 -13.16
C HIS A 28 -13.29 7.46 -14.00
N ALA A 29 -12.09 7.01 -13.61
CA ALA A 29 -10.84 7.25 -14.33
C ALA A 29 -10.90 6.75 -15.78
N GLN A 30 -11.42 5.54 -16.01
CA GLN A 30 -11.65 4.97 -17.33
C GLN A 30 -12.59 5.84 -18.17
N ASN A 31 -13.74 6.25 -17.62
CA ASN A 31 -14.71 7.06 -18.34
C ASN A 31 -14.13 8.43 -18.74
N LEU A 32 -13.41 9.08 -17.82
CA LEU A 32 -12.75 10.35 -18.09
C LEU A 32 -11.66 10.19 -19.16
N ALA A 33 -10.84 9.13 -19.06
CA ALA A 33 -9.84 8.81 -20.07
C ALA A 33 -10.46 8.63 -21.48
N GLN A 34 -11.62 7.95 -21.58
CA GLN A 34 -12.32 7.78 -22.86
C GLN A 34 -12.82 9.10 -23.44
N ALA A 35 -13.35 9.99 -22.60
CA ALA A 35 -13.75 11.33 -23.05
C ALA A 35 -12.56 12.10 -23.61
N MET A 36 -11.42 12.07 -22.92
CA MET A 36 -10.19 12.73 -23.37
C MET A 36 -9.64 12.18 -24.69
N ILE A 37 -9.75 10.87 -24.92
CA ILE A 37 -9.38 10.26 -26.20
C ILE A 37 -10.31 10.76 -27.32
N ARG A 38 -11.62 10.89 -27.07
CA ARG A 38 -12.58 11.44 -28.04
C ARG A 38 -12.31 12.91 -28.35
N ASP A 39 -11.80 13.66 -27.37
CA ASP A 39 -11.38 15.05 -27.52
C ASP A 39 -9.99 15.20 -28.18
N GLY A 40 -9.35 14.08 -28.56
CA GLY A 40 -8.08 14.10 -29.28
C GLY A 40 -6.87 14.38 -28.40
N ILE A 41 -6.86 13.90 -27.16
CA ILE A 41 -5.71 13.95 -26.24
C ILE A 41 -5.00 12.58 -26.20
N PRO A 42 -4.14 12.24 -27.19
CA PRO A 42 -3.50 10.94 -27.27
C PRO A 42 -2.26 10.87 -26.36
N LYS A 43 -2.46 10.76 -25.04
CA LYS A 43 -1.37 10.29 -24.16
C LYS A 43 -1.44 8.78 -24.02
N GLU A 44 -0.27 8.13 -23.99
CA GLU A 44 -0.18 6.67 -23.88
C GLU A 44 -0.88 6.15 -22.62
N ALA A 45 -0.58 6.76 -21.46
CA ALA A 45 -1.22 6.39 -20.19
C ALA A 45 -2.74 6.60 -20.22
N VAL A 46 -3.22 7.71 -20.79
CA VAL A 46 -4.67 7.98 -20.95
C VAL A 46 -5.31 6.93 -21.85
N SER A 47 -4.63 6.56 -22.94
CA SER A 47 -5.11 5.52 -23.87
C SER A 47 -5.19 4.15 -23.19
N ALA A 48 -4.20 3.82 -22.36
CA ALA A 48 -4.19 2.59 -21.57
C ALA A 48 -5.36 2.56 -20.57
N PHE A 49 -5.59 3.63 -19.80
CA PHE A 49 -6.74 3.74 -18.91
C PHE A 49 -8.08 3.68 -19.65
N ALA A 50 -8.18 4.35 -20.81
CA ALA A 50 -9.37 4.30 -21.65
C ALA A 50 -9.67 2.89 -22.16
N SER A 51 -8.63 2.07 -22.39
CA SER A 51 -8.72 0.71 -22.94
C SER A 51 -9.22 -0.34 -21.95
N LEU A 52 -9.19 -0.05 -20.64
CA LEU A 52 -9.69 -0.95 -19.59
C LEU A 52 -11.11 -1.42 -19.91
N GLY A 53 -11.46 -2.66 -19.56
CA GLY A 53 -12.80 -3.20 -19.80
C GLY A 53 -13.22 -3.17 -21.28
N SER A 54 -12.26 -3.39 -22.19
CA SER A 54 -12.47 -3.35 -23.65
C SER A 54 -13.04 -2.02 -24.13
N PHE A 55 -12.38 -0.91 -23.80
CA PHE A 55 -12.84 0.44 -24.12
C PHE A 55 -14.25 0.74 -23.60
N GLY A 56 -14.57 0.26 -22.39
CA GLY A 56 -15.86 0.51 -21.72
C GLY A 56 -16.99 -0.41 -22.14
N GLN A 57 -16.78 -1.35 -23.07
CA GLN A 57 -17.80 -2.33 -23.45
C GLN A 57 -18.11 -3.33 -22.32
N HIS A 58 -17.12 -3.56 -21.45
CA HIS A 58 -17.22 -4.47 -20.31
C HIS A 58 -16.71 -3.77 -19.04
N PRO A 59 -17.47 -2.82 -18.46
CA PRO A 59 -17.01 -2.02 -17.32
C PRO A 59 -16.69 -2.86 -16.08
N SER A 60 -17.37 -4.00 -15.90
CA SER A 60 -17.09 -4.96 -14.81
C SER A 60 -15.70 -5.59 -14.90
N ASN A 61 -15.02 -5.50 -16.04
CA ASN A 61 -13.68 -6.03 -16.24
C ASN A 61 -12.57 -4.98 -16.01
N ALA A 62 -12.90 -3.70 -15.83
CA ALA A 62 -11.91 -2.62 -15.79
C ALA A 62 -10.87 -2.79 -14.67
N GLU A 63 -11.32 -3.14 -13.47
CA GLU A 63 -10.45 -3.36 -12.30
C GLU A 63 -9.52 -4.57 -12.50
N ARG A 64 -10.05 -5.68 -13.00
CA ARG A 64 -9.27 -6.87 -13.35
C ARG A 64 -8.18 -6.55 -14.37
N ASP A 65 -8.52 -5.78 -15.40
CA ASP A 65 -7.57 -5.39 -16.44
C ASP A 65 -6.51 -4.43 -15.90
N LEU A 66 -6.88 -3.51 -14.99
CA LEU A 66 -5.93 -2.65 -14.28
C LEU A 66 -4.97 -3.46 -13.41
N HIS A 67 -5.46 -4.41 -12.61
CA HIS A 67 -4.60 -5.30 -11.81
C HIS A 67 -3.63 -6.09 -12.68
N ARG A 68 -4.07 -6.57 -13.85
CA ARG A 68 -3.17 -7.25 -14.80
C ARG A 68 -2.10 -6.30 -15.32
N TRP A 69 -2.45 -5.04 -15.61
CA TRP A 69 -1.50 -4.05 -16.10
C TRP A 69 -0.47 -3.66 -15.04
N LEU A 70 -0.90 -3.49 -13.79
CA LEU A 70 -0.03 -3.16 -12.67
C LEU A 70 0.83 -4.33 -12.19
N LYS A 71 0.53 -5.57 -12.61
CA LYS A 71 1.33 -6.74 -12.25
C LYS A 71 2.75 -6.60 -12.80
N GLY A 72 3.74 -6.69 -11.92
CA GLY A 72 5.16 -6.56 -12.31
C GLY A 72 5.61 -5.12 -12.54
N ILE A 73 4.80 -4.11 -12.18
CA ILE A 73 5.20 -2.71 -12.29
C ILE A 73 6.46 -2.46 -11.45
N PHE A 74 7.38 -1.68 -11.99
CA PHE A 74 8.72 -1.43 -11.42
C PHE A 74 9.58 -2.69 -11.22
N GLY A 75 9.20 -3.83 -11.81
CA GLY A 75 9.88 -5.10 -11.61
C GLY A 75 9.51 -5.82 -10.32
N MET A 76 8.55 -5.30 -9.54
CA MET A 76 8.13 -5.90 -8.28
C MET A 76 7.22 -7.11 -8.52
N CYS A 77 7.55 -8.22 -7.88
CA CYS A 77 6.83 -9.50 -7.97
C CYS A 77 6.35 -9.96 -6.59
N LEU A 78 5.64 -9.09 -5.87
CA LEU A 78 5.01 -9.44 -4.59
C LEU A 78 3.77 -10.31 -4.80
N GLU A 79 3.66 -11.36 -4.00
CA GLU A 79 2.47 -12.19 -3.88
C GLU A 79 1.98 -12.16 -2.42
N PRO A 80 0.67 -12.01 -2.18
CA PRO A 80 0.15 -12.04 -0.83
C PRO A 80 0.22 -13.46 -0.27
N TYR A 81 0.65 -13.58 0.98
CA TYR A 81 0.33 -14.73 1.80
C TYR A 81 -1.14 -14.69 2.18
N TYR A 82 -1.62 -15.82 2.66
CA TYR A 82 -2.96 -15.93 3.17
C TYR A 82 -2.95 -16.53 4.55
N ILE A 83 -3.62 -15.86 5.48
CA ILE A 83 -3.89 -16.36 6.81
C ILE A 83 -5.38 -16.69 6.91
N ASP A 84 -5.70 -17.78 7.59
CA ASP A 84 -7.07 -18.18 7.87
C ASP A 84 -7.43 -17.72 9.28
N LEU A 85 -8.41 -16.84 9.39
CA LEU A 85 -8.91 -16.32 10.67
C LEU A 85 -10.31 -16.85 10.93
N LEU A 86 -10.54 -17.39 12.13
CA LEU A 86 -11.88 -17.74 12.57
C LEU A 86 -12.58 -16.47 13.08
N LEU A 87 -13.58 -15.99 12.34
CA LEU A 87 -14.29 -14.75 12.67
C LEU A 87 -15.72 -15.04 13.08
N GLU A 88 -16.24 -14.28 14.04
CA GLU A 88 -17.67 -14.28 14.34
C GLU A 88 -18.46 -13.67 13.17
N THR A 89 -19.64 -14.22 12.91
CA THR A 89 -20.57 -13.77 11.88
C THR A 89 -21.77 -13.08 12.51
N GLU A 90 -22.55 -12.35 11.71
CA GLU A 90 -23.81 -11.75 12.17
C GLU A 90 -24.88 -12.79 12.54
N ASP A 91 -24.77 -14.00 11.98
CA ASP A 91 -25.67 -15.11 12.28
C ASP A 91 -25.42 -15.64 13.70
N VAL A 92 -26.50 -15.99 14.41
CA VAL A 92 -26.46 -16.47 15.79
C VAL A 92 -26.98 -17.91 15.84
N ASP A 93 -26.33 -18.76 16.61
CA ASP A 93 -26.85 -20.08 16.98
C ASP A 93 -28.10 -19.89 17.85
N GLU A 94 -29.28 -20.26 17.32
CA GLU A 94 -30.58 -20.07 17.99
C GLU A 94 -30.68 -20.80 19.34
N ASP A 95 -29.98 -21.93 19.49
CA ASP A 95 -30.01 -22.75 20.71
C ASP A 95 -29.00 -22.26 21.76
N ALA A 96 -27.81 -21.82 21.32
CA ALA A 96 -26.74 -21.37 22.21
C ALA A 96 -26.76 -19.86 22.51
N GLY A 97 -27.47 -19.07 21.70
CA GLY A 97 -27.50 -17.60 21.80
C GLY A 97 -26.14 -16.94 21.54
N LYS A 98 -25.26 -17.58 20.77
CA LYS A 98 -23.90 -17.12 20.47
C LYS A 98 -23.70 -16.87 18.98
N PRO A 99 -22.89 -15.89 18.57
CA PRO A 99 -22.53 -15.70 17.17
C PRO A 99 -21.94 -17.00 16.58
N LEU A 100 -22.34 -17.34 15.36
CA LEU A 100 -21.69 -18.37 14.57
C LEU A 100 -20.28 -17.89 14.20
N THR A 101 -19.39 -18.83 13.90
CA THR A 101 -18.04 -18.52 13.44
C THR A 101 -17.80 -19.05 12.04
N ALA A 102 -17.01 -18.33 11.26
CA ALA A 102 -16.62 -18.70 9.91
C ALA A 102 -15.14 -18.40 9.68
N THR A 103 -14.42 -19.35 9.09
CA THR A 103 -13.05 -19.13 8.65
C THR A 103 -13.03 -18.19 7.45
N LYS A 104 -12.30 -17.08 7.55
CA LYS A 104 -12.05 -16.11 6.49
C LYS A 104 -10.58 -16.10 6.14
N ARG A 105 -10.30 -16.22 4.84
CA ARG A 105 -8.96 -16.17 4.28
C ARG A 105 -8.58 -14.72 4.00
N ILE A 106 -7.61 -14.18 4.74
CA ILE A 106 -7.16 -12.79 4.66
C ILE A 106 -5.82 -12.72 3.93
N PRO A 107 -5.69 -11.88 2.88
CA PRO A 107 -4.41 -11.64 2.23
C PRO A 107 -3.51 -10.78 3.13
N VAL A 108 -2.23 -11.13 3.20
CA VAL A 108 -1.21 -10.42 3.97
C VAL A 108 0.05 -10.28 3.13
N LEU A 109 0.57 -9.06 3.04
CA LEU A 109 1.91 -8.79 2.56
C LEU A 109 2.83 -8.58 3.77
N LEU A 110 3.96 -9.28 3.79
CA LEU A 110 4.89 -9.20 4.90
C LEU A 110 5.81 -7.97 4.72
N PRO A 111 5.97 -7.11 5.75
CA PRO A 111 6.78 -5.89 5.63
C PRO A 111 8.20 -6.14 5.13
N HIS A 112 8.84 -7.22 5.60
CA HIS A 112 10.23 -7.54 5.22
C HIS A 112 10.35 -8.00 3.76
N GLU A 113 9.30 -8.60 3.18
CA GLU A 113 9.29 -8.95 1.75
C GLU A 113 9.02 -7.74 0.88
N ILE A 114 8.08 -6.87 1.29
CA ILE A 114 7.89 -5.58 0.61
C ILE A 114 9.22 -4.83 0.58
N PHE A 115 9.93 -4.78 1.70
CA PHE A 115 11.23 -4.14 1.79
C PHE A 115 12.28 -4.80 0.89
N ALA A 116 12.40 -6.13 0.93
CA ALA A 116 13.33 -6.88 0.11
C ALA A 116 13.07 -6.69 -1.39
N GLU A 117 11.80 -6.71 -1.80
CA GLU A 117 11.39 -6.56 -3.19
C GLU A 117 11.60 -5.14 -3.70
N LEU A 118 11.32 -4.11 -2.88
CA LEU A 118 11.65 -2.73 -3.24
C LEU A 118 13.15 -2.55 -3.44
N HIS A 119 13.97 -3.16 -2.57
CA HIS A 119 15.42 -3.10 -2.67
C HIS A 119 15.96 -3.85 -3.91
N SER A 120 15.42 -5.02 -4.23
CA SER A 120 15.88 -5.84 -5.37
C SER A 120 15.39 -5.33 -6.73
N SER A 121 14.19 -4.75 -6.79
CA SER A 121 13.53 -4.38 -8.04
C SER A 121 14.18 -3.16 -8.70
N SER A 122 14.45 -2.10 -7.94
CA SER A 122 15.04 -0.87 -8.48
C SER A 122 15.63 0.02 -7.38
N ALA A 123 16.91 0.40 -7.53
CA ALA A 123 17.56 1.37 -6.67
C ALA A 123 16.84 2.73 -6.66
N TYR A 124 16.22 3.10 -7.79
CA TYR A 124 15.38 4.31 -7.86
C TYR A 124 14.15 4.16 -6.97
N GLN A 125 13.41 3.05 -7.10
CA GLN A 125 12.19 2.83 -6.33
C GLN A 125 12.47 2.74 -4.83
N PHE A 126 13.52 2.01 -4.43
CA PHE A 126 13.96 1.96 -3.04
C PHE A 126 14.39 3.35 -2.55
N GLY A 127 15.16 4.06 -3.36
CA GLY A 127 15.61 5.43 -3.06
C GLY A 127 14.44 6.39 -2.82
N THR A 128 13.40 6.34 -3.66
CA THR A 128 12.21 7.18 -3.52
C THR A 128 11.33 6.75 -2.34
N SER A 129 10.99 5.46 -2.24
CA SER A 129 10.01 4.97 -1.28
C SER A 129 10.55 4.79 0.14
N MET A 130 11.82 4.41 0.28
CA MET A 130 12.40 4.06 1.58
C MET A 130 13.43 5.07 2.06
N LEU A 131 14.16 5.73 1.16
CA LEU A 131 15.22 6.66 1.55
C LEU A 131 14.87 8.12 1.31
N GLY A 132 13.80 8.46 0.58
CA GLY A 132 13.51 9.84 0.19
C GLY A 132 14.67 10.53 -0.55
N HIS A 133 15.53 9.75 -1.23
CA HIS A 133 16.79 10.20 -1.82
C HIS A 133 17.80 10.84 -0.83
N GLN A 134 17.69 10.51 0.45
CA GLN A 134 18.64 10.94 1.47
C GLN A 134 20.03 10.37 1.20
N THR A 135 21.04 11.19 1.51
CA THR A 135 22.42 10.72 1.50
C THR A 135 22.72 9.91 2.76
N PRO A 136 23.70 8.98 2.74
CA PRO A 136 24.10 8.24 3.94
C PRO A 136 24.45 9.15 5.12
N ASN A 137 25.06 10.33 4.86
CA ASN A 137 25.37 11.30 5.91
C ASN A 137 24.10 11.93 6.51
N ALA A 138 23.10 12.28 5.70
CA ALA A 138 21.83 12.81 6.20
C ALA A 138 21.04 11.78 7.01
N ILE A 139 21.05 10.52 6.59
CA ILE A 139 20.47 9.40 7.35
C ILE A 139 21.15 9.27 8.72
N LYS A 140 22.48 9.30 8.73
CA LYS A 140 23.25 9.27 9.98
C LYS A 140 22.94 10.46 10.90
N GLU A 141 22.89 11.67 10.35
CA GLU A 141 22.54 12.89 11.10
C GLU A 141 21.14 12.80 11.74
N PHE A 142 20.17 12.22 11.03
CA PHE A 142 18.83 11.95 11.57
C PHE A 142 18.89 11.03 12.81
N TRP A 143 19.62 9.92 12.73
CA TRP A 143 19.74 8.99 13.86
C TRP A 143 20.55 9.56 15.02
N GLU A 144 21.63 10.28 14.74
CA GLU A 144 22.41 11.00 15.77
C GLU A 144 21.55 12.07 16.46
N HIS A 145 20.68 12.75 15.73
CA HIS A 145 19.70 13.67 16.29
C HIS A 145 18.73 12.93 17.22
N LEU A 146 18.14 11.81 16.76
CA LEU A 146 17.25 11.00 17.59
C LEU A 146 17.95 10.48 18.85
N GLN A 147 19.19 10.00 18.79
CA GLN A 147 19.92 9.56 19.99
C GLN A 147 20.06 10.66 21.06
N ARG A 148 20.10 11.93 20.66
CA ARG A 148 20.14 13.06 21.60
C ARG A 148 18.78 13.29 22.27
N PHE A 149 17.70 13.30 21.49
CA PHE A 149 16.38 13.78 21.93
C PHE A 149 15.33 12.69 22.20
N ALA A 150 15.55 11.46 21.76
CA ALA A 150 14.58 10.38 21.88
C ALA A 150 14.42 9.91 23.33
N PRO A 151 13.25 9.31 23.67
CA PRO A 151 13.06 8.60 24.94
C PRO A 151 14.13 7.52 25.18
N MET A 152 14.37 7.19 26.45
CA MET A 152 15.38 6.19 26.83
C MET A 152 15.16 4.83 26.16
N ASP A 153 13.90 4.47 25.90
CA ASP A 153 13.53 3.20 25.26
C ASP A 153 14.05 3.08 23.82
N ILE A 154 14.24 4.22 23.13
CA ILE A 154 14.85 4.26 21.79
C ILE A 154 16.36 4.27 21.89
N LYS A 155 16.93 4.98 22.87
CA LYS A 155 18.40 5.11 23.01
C LYS A 155 19.10 3.78 23.25
N GLY A 156 18.44 2.84 23.92
CA GLY A 156 18.94 1.48 24.14
C GLY A 156 18.58 0.47 23.05
N HIS A 157 18.04 0.91 21.91
CA HIS A 157 17.64 0.00 20.84
C HIS A 157 18.89 -0.65 20.20
N PRO A 158 18.97 -2.00 20.11
CA PRO A 158 20.17 -2.69 19.64
C PRO A 158 20.69 -2.19 18.29
N ALA A 159 19.78 -1.87 17.35
CA ALA A 159 20.16 -1.39 16.02
C ALA A 159 20.94 -0.06 16.04
N LEU A 160 20.76 0.78 17.07
CA LEU A 160 21.50 2.04 17.19
C LEU A 160 22.94 1.84 17.68
N GLU A 161 23.25 0.70 18.27
CA GLU A 161 24.58 0.34 18.77
C GLU A 161 25.33 -0.61 17.83
N SER A 162 24.61 -1.52 17.16
CA SER A 162 25.20 -2.62 16.40
C SER A 162 25.36 -2.37 14.91
N CYS A 163 24.75 -1.31 14.37
CA CYS A 163 24.68 -1.08 12.92
C CYS A 163 25.31 0.26 12.53
N ASP A 164 25.71 0.37 11.25
CA ASP A 164 26.04 1.67 10.68
C ASP A 164 24.76 2.51 10.58
N LEU A 165 24.70 3.62 11.32
CA LEU A 165 23.57 4.53 11.32
C LEU A 165 23.22 5.06 9.92
N SER A 166 24.19 5.11 9.00
CA SER A 166 23.98 5.59 7.64
C SER A 166 23.20 4.63 6.74
N GLU A 167 23.02 3.37 7.18
CA GLU A 167 22.30 2.32 6.46
C GLU A 167 20.92 2.01 7.09
N LEU A 168 20.56 2.70 8.18
CA LEU A 168 19.31 2.45 8.90
C LEU A 168 18.12 3.20 8.28
N VAL A 169 17.05 2.47 7.98
CA VAL A 169 15.78 3.04 7.50
C VAL A 169 14.78 3.16 8.65
N PRO A 170 14.33 4.38 9.00
CA PRO A 170 13.30 4.57 10.02
C PRO A 170 11.94 4.18 9.45
N LEU A 171 11.30 3.19 10.05
CA LEU A 171 9.97 2.74 9.66
C LEU A 171 8.90 3.32 10.59
N LEU A 172 7.85 3.86 9.99
CA LEU A 172 6.58 4.15 10.66
C LEU A 172 5.68 2.94 10.48
N VAL A 173 5.22 2.35 11.59
CA VAL A 173 4.15 1.34 11.56
C VAL A 173 2.85 2.03 11.93
N HIS A 174 1.83 1.84 11.10
CA HIS A 174 0.52 2.40 11.27
C HIS A 174 -0.52 1.30 11.42
N PHE A 175 -1.37 1.44 12.43
CA PHE A 175 -2.46 0.53 12.71
C PHE A 175 -3.65 1.33 13.18
N ASP A 176 -4.69 1.44 12.36
CA ASP A 176 -5.85 2.27 12.65
C ASP A 176 -7.16 1.65 12.14
N GLY A 177 -8.26 2.01 12.80
CA GLY A 177 -9.61 1.61 12.43
C GLY A 177 -10.20 2.54 11.37
N ALA A 178 -10.74 1.98 10.30
CA ALA A 178 -11.45 2.72 9.26
C ALA A 178 -12.78 2.04 8.91
N GLU A 179 -13.81 2.86 8.76
CA GLU A 179 -15.10 2.43 8.23
C GLU A 179 -15.01 2.33 6.70
N MET A 180 -15.19 1.14 6.14
CA MET A 180 -15.01 0.93 4.68
C MET A 180 -16.32 0.74 3.93
N TYR A 181 -17.14 -0.24 4.34
CA TYR A 181 -18.36 -0.60 3.61
C TYR A 181 -19.49 -0.97 4.57
N ARG A 182 -20.68 -0.38 4.35
CA ARG A 182 -21.90 -0.61 5.17
C ARG A 182 -21.66 -0.44 6.68
N ASN A 183 -20.89 0.56 7.06
CA ASN A 183 -20.56 0.84 8.46
C ASN A 183 -19.80 -0.30 9.17
N ALA A 184 -19.18 -1.21 8.41
CA ALA A 184 -18.28 -2.20 8.97
C ALA A 184 -16.91 -1.58 9.19
N GLU A 185 -16.41 -1.74 10.41
CA GLU A 185 -15.10 -1.26 10.85
C GLU A 185 -14.02 -2.30 10.52
N TYR A 186 -12.91 -1.82 9.96
CA TYR A 186 -11.73 -2.62 9.65
C TYR A 186 -10.51 -1.97 10.25
N ASN A 187 -9.58 -2.78 10.76
CA ASN A 187 -8.25 -2.32 11.10
C ASN A 187 -7.32 -2.47 9.91
N ILE A 188 -6.60 -1.41 9.61
CA ILE A 188 -5.65 -1.34 8.52
C ILE A 188 -4.25 -1.38 9.14
N TRP A 189 -3.49 -2.41 8.81
CA TRP A 189 -2.07 -2.46 9.13
C TRP A 189 -1.25 -2.06 7.91
N SER A 190 -0.43 -1.04 8.07
CA SER A 190 0.47 -0.55 7.04
C SER A 190 1.79 -0.08 7.65
N PHE A 191 2.79 0.14 6.79
CA PHE A 191 4.03 0.77 7.19
C PHE A 191 4.57 1.67 6.09
N SER A 192 5.39 2.64 6.45
CA SER A 192 6.13 3.50 5.52
C SER A 192 7.52 3.80 6.06
N SER A 193 8.36 4.41 5.23
CA SER A 193 9.59 5.04 5.73
C SER A 193 9.26 6.45 6.21
N VAL A 194 9.88 6.90 7.30
CA VAL A 194 9.77 8.31 7.72
C VAL A 194 10.41 9.24 6.66
N PHE A 195 11.38 8.72 5.90
CA PHE A 195 12.05 9.49 4.84
C PHE A 195 11.22 9.65 3.57
N SER A 196 10.13 8.90 3.38
CA SER A 196 9.25 9.07 2.21
C SER A 196 8.55 10.44 2.17
N SER A 197 8.61 11.20 3.27
CA SER A 197 7.98 12.51 3.44
C SER A 197 8.56 13.65 2.59
N MET A 198 9.66 13.42 1.87
CA MET A 198 10.37 14.47 1.12
C MET A 198 9.69 14.94 -0.18
N LEU A 199 8.55 14.37 -0.56
CA LEU A 199 7.79 14.79 -1.76
C LEU A 199 6.69 15.84 -1.45
N ASP A 200 6.78 16.59 -0.34
CA ASP A 200 5.68 17.41 0.21
C ASP A 200 4.42 16.59 0.57
N VAL A 201 4.59 15.28 0.70
CA VAL A 201 3.55 14.29 0.98
C VAL A 201 3.85 13.70 2.36
N ASP A 202 2.84 13.60 3.23
CA ASP A 202 3.04 13.01 4.56
C ASP A 202 3.48 11.53 4.44
N CYS A 203 4.36 11.06 5.32
CA CYS A 203 4.71 9.64 5.41
C CYS A 203 3.49 8.72 5.64
N ILE A 204 2.38 9.26 6.17
CA ILE A 204 1.09 8.57 6.29
C ILE A 204 0.42 8.36 4.91
N GLN A 205 0.69 9.23 3.94
CA GLN A 205 0.11 9.13 2.59
C GLN A 205 0.91 8.18 1.67
N THR A 206 2.08 7.73 2.10
CA THR A 206 3.00 6.86 1.32
C THR A 206 3.14 5.46 1.94
N GLN A 207 2.06 4.98 2.55
CA GLN A 207 2.02 3.70 3.26
C GLN A 207 1.92 2.50 2.31
N PHE A 208 2.68 1.47 2.63
CA PHE A 208 2.54 0.12 2.09
C PHE A 208 1.54 -0.66 2.94
N LEU A 209 0.44 -1.08 2.31
CA LEU A 209 -0.58 -1.89 2.96
C LEU A 209 -0.04 -3.30 3.23
N CYS A 210 -0.09 -3.73 4.49
CA CYS A 210 0.28 -5.09 4.89
C CYS A 210 -0.95 -5.99 4.95
N CYS A 211 -1.98 -5.56 5.67
CA CYS A 211 -3.26 -6.28 5.69
C CYS A 211 -4.42 -5.38 6.09
N ILE A 212 -5.63 -5.83 5.76
CA ILE A 212 -6.90 -5.26 6.22
C ILE A 212 -7.62 -6.35 6.98
N LEU A 213 -7.91 -6.10 8.26
CA LEU A 213 -8.54 -7.04 9.16
C LEU A 213 -9.91 -6.52 9.58
N PRO A 214 -10.97 -7.32 9.54
CA PRO A 214 -12.25 -6.95 10.16
C PRO A 214 -12.04 -6.62 11.64
N HIS A 215 -12.69 -5.58 12.18
CA HIS A 215 -12.52 -5.19 13.59
C HIS A 215 -12.80 -6.35 14.55
N ILE A 216 -13.86 -7.11 14.26
CA ILE A 216 -14.26 -8.31 15.02
C ILE A 216 -13.16 -9.38 15.12
N ALA A 217 -12.20 -9.40 14.20
CA ALA A 217 -11.05 -10.31 14.26
C ALA A 217 -10.12 -10.03 15.44
N MET A 218 -10.14 -8.81 15.99
CA MET A 218 -9.27 -8.43 17.12
C MET A 218 -9.92 -8.61 18.49
N GLU A 219 -11.25 -8.72 18.54
CA GLU A 219 -11.98 -8.86 19.80
C GLU A 219 -11.88 -10.28 20.37
N THR A 220 -11.64 -11.27 19.50
CA THR A 220 -11.54 -12.68 19.87
C THR A 220 -10.15 -12.98 20.46
N LYS A 221 -10.09 -13.17 21.78
CA LYS A 221 -8.85 -13.52 22.52
C LYS A 221 -8.13 -14.78 21.99
N GLU A 222 -8.86 -15.68 21.33
CA GLU A 222 -8.31 -16.91 20.75
C GLU A 222 -7.58 -16.68 19.42
N ALA A 223 -7.94 -15.63 18.66
CA ALA A 223 -7.32 -15.34 17.36
C ALA A 223 -5.83 -14.95 17.48
N CYS A 224 -5.43 -14.33 18.60
CA CYS A 224 -4.05 -13.91 18.84
C CYS A 224 -3.11 -15.05 19.27
N GLY A 225 -3.63 -16.22 19.65
CA GLY A 225 -2.85 -17.31 20.26
C GLY A 225 -2.29 -18.35 19.27
N GLY A 226 -2.73 -18.33 18.01
CA GLY A 226 -2.56 -19.45 17.07
C GLY A 226 -1.96 -19.11 15.70
N PHE A 227 -1.22 -18.01 15.56
CA PHE A 227 -0.56 -17.67 14.30
C PHE A 227 0.58 -18.65 13.98
N HIS A 228 0.24 -19.80 13.41
CA HIS A 228 1.19 -20.66 12.71
C HIS A 228 1.29 -20.19 11.26
N LEU A 229 2.25 -19.29 11.00
CA LEU A 229 2.69 -19.00 9.64
C LEU A 229 3.36 -20.27 9.09
N ASN A 230 2.60 -21.08 8.35
CA ASN A 230 3.16 -22.16 7.55
C ASN A 230 3.79 -21.51 6.31
N PHE A 231 5.09 -21.23 6.39
CA PHE A 231 5.89 -20.93 5.20
C PHE A 231 5.92 -22.19 4.32
N VAL A 232 5.38 -22.10 3.11
CA VAL A 232 5.45 -23.16 2.09
C VAL A 232 6.74 -22.99 1.30
#